data_AF-A0A5D4T6I5-F1
#
_entry.id   AF-A0A5D4T6I5-F1
#
_cell.length_a   1.000
_cell.length_b   1.000
_cell.length_c   1.000
_cell.angle_alpha   90.00
_cell.angle_beta   90.00
_cell.angle_gamma   90.00
#
_symmetry.space_group_name_H-M   'P 1'
#
loop_
_entity.id
_entity.type
_entity.pdbx_description
1 polymer ?
#
loop_
_entity_poly.entity_id
_entity_poly.type
_entity_poly.pdbx_seq_one_letter_code
_entity_poly.pdbx_strand_id
1 'polypeptide(L)'
;MGSVKKLLLMYVAIMGLLYGMFSVLSYNSIQIKMEKLEVLEEQYLKKEAEGEVPYSFKQQYTKEYLEYDRLQNRLQTFWMKWVFDFPEFKQP
;
A
#
# COMPACT_ATOMS: atom_id res chain seq x y z
N MET A 1 -27.12 -25.70 -21.84
CA MET A 1 -27.15 -24.87 -20.61
C MET A 1 -26.14 -25.27 -19.53
N GLY A 2 -25.88 -26.57 -19.27
CA GLY A 2 -24.96 -26.99 -18.19
C GLY A 2 -23.48 -26.59 -18.36
N SER A 3 -22.96 -26.57 -19.59
CA SER A 3 -21.55 -26.21 -19.85
C SER A 3 -21.25 -24.73 -19.60
N VAL A 4 -22.18 -23.84 -19.98
CA VAL A 4 -22.05 -22.39 -19.78
C VAL A 4 -22.02 -22.02 -18.29
N LYS A 5 -22.85 -22.69 -17.46
CA LYS A 5 -22.84 -22.50 -16.00
C LYS A 5 -21.49 -22.91 -15.39
N LYS A 6 -20.92 -24.04 -15.83
CA LYS A 6 -19.59 -24.50 -15.37
C LYS A 6 -18.47 -23.52 -15.76
N LEU A 7 -18.51 -23.01 -16.99
CA LEU A 7 -17.54 -21.99 -17.45
C LEU A 7 -17.65 -20.70 -16.66
N LEU A 8 -18.87 -20.22 -16.38
CA LEU A 8 -19.10 -19.03 -15.55
C LEU A 8 -18.59 -19.25 -14.12
N LEU A 9 -18.88 -20.40 -13.50
CA LEU A 9 -18.38 -20.71 -12.16
C LEU A 9 -16.85 -20.77 -12.11
N MET A 10 -16.22 -21.39 -13.11
CA MET A 10 -14.77 -21.42 -13.24
C MET A 10 -14.19 -20.01 -13.39
N TYR A 11 -14.83 -19.17 -14.21
CA TYR A 11 -14.40 -17.78 -14.40
C TYR A 11 -14.50 -16.97 -13.10
N VAL A 12 -15.62 -17.08 -12.38
CA VAL A 12 -15.79 -16.42 -11.08
C VAL A 12 -14.75 -16.90 -10.07
N ALA A 13 -14.47 -18.21 -10.02
CA ALA A 13 -13.46 -18.77 -9.12
C ALA A 13 -12.05 -18.24 -9.45
N ILE A 14 -11.67 -18.20 -10.73
CA ILE A 14 -10.38 -17.66 -11.16
C ILE A 14 -10.29 -16.17 -10.84
N MET A 15 -11.34 -15.40 -11.13
CA MET A 15 -11.37 -13.97 -10.83
C MET A 15 -11.28 -13.71 -9.33
N GLY A 16 -11.93 -14.52 -8.50
CA GLY A 16 -11.83 -14.43 -7.04
C GLY A 16 -10.42 -14.74 -6.53
N LEU A 17 -9.77 -15.78 -7.07
CA LEU A 17 -8.39 -16.12 -6.72
C LEU A 17 -7.40 -15.01 -7.14
N LEU A 18 -7.53 -14.51 -8.37
CA LEU A 18 -6.70 -13.40 -8.86
C LEU A 18 -6.92 -12.15 -8.01
N TYR A 19 -8.18 -11.81 -7.69
CA TYR A 19 -8.51 -10.70 -6.82
C TYR A 19 -7.80 -10.86 -5.47
N GLY A 20 -8.00 -11.98 -4.77
CA GLY A 20 -7.38 -12.23 -3.47
C GLY A 20 -5.85 -12.15 -3.52
N MET A 21 -5.23 -12.73 -4.54
CA MET A 21 -3.78 -12.66 -4.74
C MET A 21 -3.30 -11.22 -4.94
N PHE A 22 -3.95 -10.43 -5.80
CA PHE A 22 -3.59 -9.03 -6.01
C PHE A 22 -3.83 -8.18 -4.76
N SER A 23 -4.89 -8.48 -3.99
CA SER A 23 -5.16 -7.81 -2.72
C SER A 23 -4.04 -8.05 -1.71
N VAL A 24 -3.57 -9.29 -1.55
CA VAL A 24 -2.44 -9.63 -0.66
C VAL A 24 -1.13 -9.00 -1.13
N LEU A 25 -0.82 -9.07 -2.43
CA LEU A 25 0.40 -8.46 -2.98
C LEU A 25 0.40 -6.94 -2.77
N SER A 26 -0.77 -6.31 -2.95
CA SER A 26 -0.95 -4.88 -2.68
C SER A 26 -0.73 -4.58 -1.21
N TYR A 27 -1.35 -5.33 -0.29
CA TYR A 27 -1.16 -5.16 1.15
C TYR A 27 0.32 -5.21 1.55
N ASN A 28 1.03 -6.25 1.13
CA ASN A 28 2.45 -6.42 1.44
C ASN A 28 3.31 -5.28 0.88
N SER A 29 3.02 -4.82 -0.34
CA SER A 29 3.72 -3.69 -0.94
C SER A 29 3.54 -2.39 -0.14
N ILE A 30 2.39 -2.19 0.50
CA ILE A 30 2.20 -1.02 1.37
C ILE A 30 2.91 -1.20 2.70
N GLN A 31 2.81 -2.36 3.34
CA GLN A 31 3.52 -2.62 4.60
C GLN A 31 5.02 -2.34 4.48
N ILE A 32 5.66 -2.83 3.40
CA ILE A 32 7.08 -2.56 3.13
C ILE A 32 7.37 -1.05 2.97
N LYS A 33 6.46 -0.30 2.34
CA LYS A 33 6.62 1.15 2.17
C LYS A 33 6.39 1.92 3.45
N MET A 34 5.47 1.48 4.31
CA MET A 34 5.28 2.02 5.65
C MET A 34 6.54 1.85 6.49
N GLU A 35 7.05 0.63 6.61
CA GLU A 35 8.27 0.33 7.37
C GLU A 35 9.46 1.18 6.89
N LYS A 36 9.63 1.30 5.57
CA LYS A 36 10.68 2.14 4.99
C LYS A 36 10.52 3.62 5.36
N LEU A 37 9.27 4.11 5.40
CA LEU A 37 8.96 5.49 5.72
C LEU A 37 9.18 5.79 7.19
N GLU A 38 8.78 4.88 8.09
CA GLU A 38 9.06 4.98 9.54
C GLU A 38 10.57 5.07 9.80
N VAL A 39 11.38 4.23 9.14
CA VAL A 39 12.84 4.29 9.27
C VAL A 39 13.41 5.61 8.74
N LEU A 40 12.88 6.13 7.63
CA LEU A 40 13.32 7.41 7.07
C LEU A 40 12.89 8.60 7.95
N GLU A 41 11.73 8.53 8.58
CA GLU A 41 11.23 9.52 9.53
C GLU A 41 12.09 9.56 10.79
N GLU A 42 12.43 8.39 11.35
CA GLU A 42 13.34 8.32 12.51
C GLU A 42 14.72 8.92 12.17
N GLN A 43 15.24 8.64 10.97
CA GLN A 43 16.49 9.23 10.48
C GLN A 43 16.37 10.74 10.24
N TYR A 44 15.22 11.21 9.77
CA TYR A 44 14.94 12.63 9.58
C TYR A 44 15.00 13.37 10.92
N LEU A 45 14.30 12.85 11.94
CA LEU A 45 14.27 13.44 13.28
C LEU A 45 15.66 13.49 13.93
N LYS A 46 16.48 12.44 13.76
CA LYS A 46 17.86 12.44 14.26
C LYS A 46 18.72 13.51 13.59
N LYS A 47 18.65 13.63 12.25
CA LYS A 47 19.41 14.63 11.48
C LYS A 47 18.94 16.06 11.74
N GLU A 48 17.65 16.24 11.98
CA GLU A 48 17.08 17.53 12.37
C GLU A 48 17.56 17.94 13.77
N ALA A 49 17.64 16.99 14.71
CA ALA A 49 18.21 17.23 16.04
C ALA A 49 19.71 17.57 15.99
N GLU A 50 20.45 17.03 15.02
CA GLU A 50 21.87 17.32 14.77
C GLU A 50 22.09 18.64 13.99
N GLY A 51 21.02 19.29 13.52
CA GLY A 51 21.08 20.58 12.81
C GLY A 51 21.50 20.50 11.34
N GLU A 52 21.73 19.30 10.80
CA GLU A 52 22.08 19.08 9.40
C GLU A 52 21.14 18.06 8.77
N VAL A 53 20.04 18.53 8.18
CA VAL A 53 19.24 17.72 7.25
C VAL A 53 19.73 18.01 5.83
N PRO A 54 20.46 17.10 5.17
CA PRO A 54 20.88 17.30 3.80
C PRO A 54 19.66 17.48 2.89
N TYR A 55 19.72 18.44 1.97
CA TYR A 55 18.62 18.70 1.01
C TYR A 55 18.24 17.44 0.21
N SER A 56 19.22 16.63 -0.17
CA SER A 56 19.02 15.34 -0.85
C SER A 56 18.18 14.37 -0.02
N PHE A 57 18.39 14.34 1.29
CA PHE A 57 17.64 13.50 2.21
C PHE A 57 16.18 13.97 2.34
N LYS A 58 15.97 15.29 2.45
CA LYS A 58 14.62 15.88 2.47
C LYS A 58 13.84 15.60 1.19
N GLN A 59 14.51 15.65 0.04
CA GLN A 59 13.91 15.33 -1.26
C GLN A 59 13.54 13.84 -1.35
N GLN A 60 14.41 12.96 -0.86
CA GLN A 60 14.16 11.52 -0.81
C GLN A 60 12.97 11.19 0.10
N TYR A 61 12.93 11.75 1.31
CA TYR A 61 11.82 11.58 2.25
C TYR A 61 10.49 12.04 1.63
N THR A 62 10.45 13.25 1.08
CA THR A 62 9.26 13.79 0.42
C THR A 62 8.77 12.89 -0.71
N LYS A 63 9.68 12.33 -1.52
CA LYS A 63 9.32 11.44 -2.62
C LYS A 63 8.69 10.15 -2.09
N GLU A 64 9.30 9.51 -1.11
CA GLU A 64 8.79 8.26 -0.52
C GLU A 64 7.45 8.50 0.18
N TYR A 65 7.28 9.66 0.84
CA TYR A 65 6.01 10.07 1.42
C TYR A 65 4.90 10.25 0.39
N LEU A 66 5.17 10.94 -0.73
CA LEU A 66 4.19 11.09 -1.80
C LEU A 66 3.84 9.74 -2.46
N GLU A 67 4.79 8.81 -2.56
CA GLU A 67 4.51 7.46 -3.05
C GLU A 67 3.64 6.67 -2.08
N TYR A 68 3.92 6.78 -0.78
CA TYR A 68 3.10 6.17 0.27
C TYR A 68 1.67 6.73 0.26
N ASP A 69 1.49 8.05 0.27
CA ASP A 69 0.18 8.71 0.23
C ASP A 69 -0.63 8.30 -1.01
N ARG A 70 0.01 8.23 -2.19
CA ARG A 70 -0.65 7.73 -3.40
C ARG A 70 -1.08 6.26 -3.28
N LEU A 71 -0.27 5.42 -2.65
CA LEU A 71 -0.61 4.01 -2.43
C LEU A 71 -1.68 3.84 -1.38
N GLN A 72 -1.71 4.69 -0.36
CA GLN A 72 -2.76 4.76 0.64
C GLN A 72 -4.10 5.18 0.01
N ASN A 73 -4.08 6.19 -0.85
CA ASN A 73 -5.28 6.60 -1.60
C ASN A 73 -5.75 5.49 -2.56
N ARG A 74 -4.84 4.73 -3.16
CA ARG A 74 -5.18 3.52 -3.93
C ARG A 74 -5.70 2.38 -3.04
N LEU A 75 -5.21 2.22 -1.83
CA LEU A 75 -5.73 1.24 -0.87
C LEU A 75 -7.19 1.50 -0.54
N GLN A 76 -7.59 2.76 -0.41
CA GLN A 76 -9.00 3.13 -0.21
C GLN A 76 -9.87 2.93 -1.47
N THR A 77 -9.28 2.56 -2.62
CA THR A 77 -10.05 2.23 -3.82
C THR A 77 -10.59 0.80 -3.81
N PHE A 78 -11.52 0.58 -4.74
CA PHE A 78 -12.42 -0.57 -4.93
C PHE A 78 -11.85 -1.99 -4.67
N TRP A 79 -10.53 -2.21 -4.78
CA TRP A 79 -9.88 -3.53 -4.71
C TRP A 79 -9.58 -4.07 -3.31
N MET A 80 -9.67 -3.23 -2.28
CA MET A 80 -9.27 -3.62 -0.93
C MET A 80 -10.38 -3.39 0.10
N LYS A 81 -11.35 -2.48 -0.18
CA LYS A 81 -12.55 -2.19 0.65
C LYS A 81 -13.34 -3.43 1.09
N TRP A 82 -13.35 -4.48 0.27
CA TRP A 82 -14.19 -5.67 0.49
C TRP A 82 -13.43 -6.87 1.05
N VAL A 83 -12.10 -6.77 1.18
CA VAL A 83 -11.26 -7.92 1.58
C VAL A 83 -10.49 -7.67 2.87
N PHE A 84 -10.20 -6.42 3.23
CA PHE A 84 -9.47 -6.10 4.46
C PHE A 84 -10.21 -5.05 5.29
N ASP A 85 -10.23 -5.26 6.61
CA ASP A 85 -10.55 -4.20 7.56
C ASP A 85 -9.37 -3.24 7.61
N PHE A 86 -9.59 -2.00 7.17
CA PHE A 86 -8.55 -0.99 7.16
C PHE A 86 -8.41 -0.40 8.55
N PRO A 87 -7.19 -0.29 9.09
CA PRO A 87 -6.96 0.56 10.24
C PRO A 87 -7.35 2.00 9.87
N GLU A 88 -8.09 2.69 10.73
CA GLU A 88 -8.24 4.15 10.64
C GLU A 88 -6.86 4.77 10.84
N PHE A 89 -6.15 5.05 9.74
CA PHE A 89 -4.82 5.62 9.82
C PHE A 89 -4.91 7.11 10.13
N LYS A 90 -4.28 7.48 11.25
CA LYS A 90 -4.09 8.87 11.67
C LYS A 90 -3.29 9.59 10.59
N GLN A 91 -3.86 10.64 10.04
CA GLN A 91 -3.07 11.65 9.34
C GLN A 91 -1.96 12.15 10.29
N PRO A 92 -0.75 12.44 9.79
CA PRO A 92 0.25 13.12 10.59
C PRO A 92 -0.27 14.47 11.13
#